data_AF-A0A351VBQ7-F1
#
_entry.id   AF-A0A351VBQ7-F1
#
_cell.length_a   1.000
_cell.length_b   1.000
_cell.length_c   1.000
_cell.angle_alpha   90.00
_cell.angle_beta   90.00
_cell.angle_gamma   90.00
#
_symmetry.space_group_name_H-M   'P 1'
#
loop_
_entity.id
_entity.type
_entity.pdbx_description
1 polymer ?
#
loop_
_entity_poly.entity_id
_entity_poly.type
_entity_poly.pdbx_seq_one_letter_code
_entity_poly.pdbx_strand_id
1 'polypeptide(L)'
;MSIKKKDKIWLFAIGAGILAILAGGIAAKIFQNRETAVMEAARIEREEKDREKEEEEREAAKKAAEEQGSRILGFAADSVRSVTEAMNRRPPLVELTEENTEEFAHIHSCKIDGRRGKIIIEASAEGIPVSDDKFYYLFALKSHEKELEEDSICLKQEYKGEEVRFQVEKNAAGIGNTVFDKFVMAVKKDDEYVMVSNSCYIMNLEETAKYASEVKKASTKKGLLVDPNKLRTSELDDLGVKHAAYNIPVSRILGQTTSGIHPTIHYSYNGKTYAFNGQVMSEYDLVFGTLSAKGIEVTAIILNDVSSAYPQTIHPMARGGIGRAPYYAFNADDEAGAECLAAIGSFLAERYSSSKSGRGLVTNWVIGNEINARKEWNYMEYVDLETYVREYAEAFRIFYNAIKSTNKSCNVYISLDQQWNRDNPSTQDYDAKDILDEFNRQIKGEGDIGWGLAIHPYNVPLTTPYIWNSSKYVKDSPDTPMVTMANIHVVTDYMQQEQFLTEDGEVRSIILSELGYTSLKGEEVQAAAIAYAYKSAEANPHIDSILFSRQTDAAEEIAQGLAMGLNRMDGSHKYAYNVYKNMDTDQGENYIGFAKNIIGISDWSQIAKNH
;
A
#
# COMPACT_ATOMS: atom_id res chain seq x y z
N MET A 1 96.40 -33.11 -90.43
CA MET A 1 97.06 -34.32 -90.98
C MET A 1 96.00 -35.39 -91.15
N SER A 2 95.78 -36.08 -92.25
CA SER A 2 96.24 -36.03 -93.65
C SER A 2 95.23 -36.97 -94.37
N ILE A 3 94.26 -36.46 -95.13
CA ILE A 3 94.30 -36.19 -96.58
C ILE A 3 94.12 -37.45 -97.47
N LYS A 4 93.00 -37.44 -98.22
CA LYS A 4 92.78 -37.90 -99.63
C LYS A 4 92.90 -39.41 -99.92
N LYS A 5 92.29 -40.02 -100.96
CA LYS A 5 91.75 -39.56 -102.26
C LYS A 5 90.94 -40.72 -102.90
N LYS A 6 89.84 -40.38 -103.60
CA LYS A 6 89.38 -40.82 -104.95
C LYS A 6 89.24 -42.31 -105.40
N ASP A 7 88.06 -42.54 -106.03
CA ASP A 7 87.74 -43.27 -107.30
C ASP A 7 87.35 -44.78 -107.35
N LYS A 8 86.10 -45.03 -107.81
CA LYS A 8 85.58 -45.92 -108.92
C LYS A 8 85.73 -47.48 -108.99
N ILE A 9 84.55 -48.16 -109.15
CA ILE A 9 84.13 -49.20 -110.15
C ILE A 9 84.29 -50.75 -109.91
N TRP A 10 83.14 -51.49 -109.87
CA TRP A 10 82.69 -52.86 -110.41
C TRP A 10 83.41 -54.21 -110.01
N LEU A 11 82.85 -55.46 -109.95
CA LEU A 11 81.52 -56.17 -110.12
C LEU A 11 81.56 -57.69 -109.65
N PHE A 12 80.37 -58.37 -109.47
CA PHE A 12 79.98 -59.84 -109.40
C PHE A 12 80.23 -60.72 -108.10
N ALA A 13 79.46 -61.75 -107.61
CA ALA A 13 78.21 -62.52 -107.95
C ALA A 13 77.63 -63.44 -106.78
N ILE A 14 76.28 -63.57 -106.70
CA ILE A 14 75.26 -64.69 -106.44
C ILE A 14 75.63 -66.02 -105.69
N GLY A 15 74.79 -66.77 -104.92
CA GLY A 15 73.30 -66.92 -104.69
C GLY A 15 72.98 -67.80 -103.44
N ALA A 16 71.77 -68.20 -103.00
CA ALA A 16 70.39 -68.29 -103.51
C ALA A 16 69.36 -68.31 -102.32
N GLY A 17 68.10 -67.89 -102.53
CA GLY A 17 66.99 -68.08 -101.57
C GLY A 17 65.84 -67.09 -101.75
N ILE A 18 64.62 -67.49 -101.35
CA ILE A 18 63.36 -66.73 -101.16
C ILE A 18 62.21 -67.18 -102.08
N LEU A 19 61.24 -67.90 -101.48
CA LEU A 19 59.79 -67.67 -101.64
C LEU A 19 59.01 -68.60 -100.67
N ALA A 20 58.73 -68.11 -99.46
CA ALA A 20 57.85 -68.73 -98.47
C ALA A 20 57.21 -67.66 -97.57
N ILE A 21 56.30 -66.84 -98.10
CA ILE A 21 55.41 -65.96 -97.31
C ILE A 21 54.10 -65.83 -98.08
N LEU A 22 53.04 -66.58 -97.73
CA LEU A 22 51.68 -66.24 -98.17
C LEU A 22 50.53 -66.84 -97.31
N ALA A 23 50.78 -67.51 -96.18
CA ALA A 23 49.69 -68.12 -95.37
C ALA A 23 49.38 -67.44 -94.01
N GLY A 24 50.09 -66.38 -93.60
CA GLY A 24 49.94 -65.75 -92.27
C GLY A 24 49.02 -64.52 -92.18
N GLY A 25 48.53 -63.98 -93.30
CA GLY A 25 47.97 -62.62 -93.36
C GLY A 25 46.49 -62.44 -93.03
N ILE A 26 45.68 -63.50 -92.92
CA ILE A 26 44.22 -63.38 -92.85
C ILE A 26 43.67 -63.39 -91.42
N ALA A 27 44.41 -63.93 -90.43
CA ALA A 27 43.94 -63.98 -89.04
C ALA A 27 44.11 -62.65 -88.27
N ALA A 28 45.05 -61.79 -88.64
CA ALA A 28 45.34 -60.55 -87.91
C ALA A 28 44.34 -59.41 -88.18
N LYS A 29 43.67 -59.40 -89.34
CA LYS A 29 42.83 -58.27 -89.77
C LYS A 29 41.39 -58.29 -89.20
N ILE A 30 40.92 -59.43 -88.70
CA ILE A 30 39.56 -59.57 -88.14
C ILE A 30 39.51 -59.16 -86.66
N PHE A 31 40.64 -59.22 -85.93
CA PHE A 31 40.68 -58.86 -84.50
C PHE A 31 40.78 -57.33 -84.27
N GLN A 32 41.54 -56.61 -85.10
CA GLN A 32 41.70 -55.15 -84.96
C GLN A 32 40.45 -54.31 -85.27
N ASN A 33 39.54 -54.80 -86.12
CA ASN A 33 38.34 -54.03 -86.51
C ASN A 33 37.20 -54.08 -85.46
N ARG A 34 37.26 -54.99 -84.48
CA ARG A 34 36.23 -55.08 -83.42
C ARG A 34 36.53 -54.21 -82.20
N GLU A 35 37.80 -53.94 -81.88
CA GLU A 35 38.19 -53.09 -80.74
C GLU A 35 37.96 -51.60 -81.00
N THR A 36 38.21 -51.11 -82.22
CA THR A 36 38.06 -49.69 -82.58
C THR A 36 36.60 -49.24 -82.60
N ALA A 37 35.67 -50.08 -83.09
CA ALA A 37 34.24 -49.74 -83.10
C ALA A 37 33.62 -49.68 -81.70
N VAL A 38 34.12 -50.49 -80.75
CA VAL A 38 33.64 -50.49 -79.35
C VAL A 38 34.18 -49.28 -78.58
N MET A 39 35.42 -48.85 -78.83
CA MET A 39 35.98 -47.66 -78.20
C MET A 39 35.37 -46.34 -78.69
N GLU A 40 35.03 -46.21 -79.98
CA GLU A 40 34.41 -44.99 -80.51
C GLU A 40 32.97 -44.82 -79.97
N ALA A 41 32.19 -45.91 -79.90
CA ALA A 41 30.85 -45.91 -79.33
C ALA A 41 30.85 -45.56 -77.82
N ALA A 42 31.81 -46.09 -77.06
CA ALA A 42 31.97 -45.78 -75.64
C ALA A 42 32.42 -44.33 -75.38
N ARG A 43 33.09 -43.67 -76.34
CA ARG A 43 33.48 -42.25 -76.21
C ARG A 43 32.30 -41.31 -76.46
N ILE A 44 31.49 -41.58 -77.48
CA ILE A 44 30.29 -40.80 -77.79
C ILE A 44 29.27 -40.88 -76.64
N GLU A 45 29.07 -42.08 -76.08
CA GLU A 45 28.15 -42.25 -74.95
C GLU A 45 28.63 -41.53 -73.67
N ARG A 46 29.96 -41.37 -73.47
CA ARG A 46 30.50 -40.53 -72.38
C ARG A 46 30.32 -39.05 -72.65
N GLU A 47 30.61 -38.60 -73.87
CA GLU A 47 30.46 -37.18 -74.24
C GLU A 47 28.99 -36.71 -74.17
N GLU A 48 28.01 -37.58 -74.49
CA GLU A 48 26.59 -37.30 -74.30
C GLU A 48 26.20 -37.27 -72.82
N LYS A 49 26.65 -38.25 -72.01
CA LYS A 49 26.41 -38.26 -70.56
C LYS A 49 27.03 -37.06 -69.86
N ASP A 50 28.22 -36.63 -70.27
CA ASP A 50 28.89 -35.47 -69.68
C ASP A 50 28.14 -34.17 -70.01
N ARG A 51 27.55 -34.04 -71.22
CA ARG A 51 26.68 -32.90 -71.57
C ARG A 51 25.36 -32.90 -70.82
N GLU A 52 24.69 -34.06 -70.72
CA GLU A 52 23.46 -34.19 -69.93
C GLU A 52 23.72 -33.82 -68.47
N LYS A 53 24.86 -34.24 -67.92
CA LYS A 53 25.26 -33.91 -66.56
C LYS A 53 25.59 -32.43 -66.37
N GLU A 54 26.28 -31.80 -67.33
CA GLU A 54 26.51 -30.35 -67.29
C GLU A 54 25.21 -29.55 -67.39
N GLU A 55 24.23 -30.02 -68.18
CA GLU A 55 22.94 -29.38 -68.35
C GLU A 55 22.07 -29.53 -67.10
N GLU A 56 22.06 -30.71 -66.47
CA GLU A 56 21.45 -30.95 -65.16
C GLU A 56 22.09 -30.10 -64.05
N GLU A 57 23.42 -30.01 -64.00
CA GLU A 57 24.13 -29.18 -63.03
C GLU A 57 23.81 -27.68 -63.22
N ARG A 58 23.63 -27.23 -64.47
CA ARG A 58 23.29 -25.85 -64.80
C ARG A 58 21.83 -25.52 -64.47
N GLU A 59 20.90 -26.44 -64.71
CA GLU A 59 19.51 -26.30 -64.27
C GLU A 59 19.39 -26.33 -62.74
N ALA A 60 20.13 -27.22 -62.08
CA ALA A 60 20.18 -27.29 -60.62
C ALA A 60 20.74 -26.00 -60.02
N ALA A 61 21.79 -25.43 -60.62
CA ALA A 61 22.35 -24.14 -60.19
C ALA A 61 21.36 -22.98 -60.40
N LYS A 62 20.58 -22.98 -61.48
CA LYS A 62 19.52 -21.99 -61.71
C LYS A 62 18.40 -22.09 -60.69
N LYS A 63 17.90 -23.30 -60.42
CA LYS A 63 16.87 -23.55 -59.38
C LYS A 63 17.37 -23.15 -57.99
N ALA A 64 18.62 -23.46 -57.66
CA ALA A 64 19.23 -23.06 -56.40
C ALA A 64 19.33 -21.52 -56.28
N ALA A 65 19.70 -20.82 -57.36
CA ALA A 65 19.76 -19.36 -57.38
C ALA A 65 18.37 -18.70 -57.27
N GLU A 66 17.34 -19.27 -57.90
CA GLU A 66 15.95 -18.81 -57.79
C GLU A 66 15.38 -19.07 -56.38
N GLU A 67 15.65 -20.22 -55.77
CA GLU A 67 15.27 -20.49 -54.38
C GLU A 67 16.00 -19.58 -53.38
N GLN A 68 17.28 -19.31 -53.61
CA GLN A 68 18.04 -18.41 -52.75
C GLN A 68 17.55 -16.96 -52.90
N GLY A 69 17.23 -16.53 -54.13
CA GLY A 69 16.60 -15.23 -54.40
C GLY A 69 15.22 -15.10 -53.77
N SER A 70 14.38 -16.14 -53.85
CA SER A 70 13.05 -16.14 -53.26
C SER A 70 13.09 -16.17 -51.72
N ARG A 71 14.05 -16.87 -51.12
CA ARG A 71 14.30 -16.83 -49.66
C ARG A 71 14.77 -15.45 -49.20
N ILE A 72 15.70 -14.80 -49.89
CA ILE A 72 16.18 -13.45 -49.54
C ILE A 72 15.03 -12.42 -49.64
N LEU A 73 14.23 -12.49 -50.71
CA LEU A 73 13.05 -11.64 -50.86
C LEU A 73 11.98 -11.96 -49.81
N GLY A 74 11.80 -13.23 -49.44
CA GLY A 74 10.92 -13.68 -48.35
C GLY A 74 11.35 -13.10 -47.00
N PHE A 75 12.64 -13.16 -46.66
CA PHE A 75 13.18 -12.53 -45.44
C PHE A 75 12.99 -11.02 -45.43
N ALA A 76 13.19 -10.35 -46.57
CA ALA A 76 12.95 -8.90 -46.68
C ALA A 76 11.47 -8.55 -46.53
N ALA A 77 10.57 -9.33 -47.14
CA ALA A 77 9.13 -9.13 -47.03
C ALA A 77 8.58 -9.44 -45.63
N ASP A 78 9.07 -10.50 -44.97
CA ASP A 78 8.71 -10.83 -43.59
C ASP A 78 9.29 -9.82 -42.60
N SER A 79 10.49 -9.30 -42.86
CA SER A 79 11.08 -8.20 -42.08
C SER A 79 10.24 -6.92 -42.24
N VAL A 80 9.87 -6.53 -43.47
CA VAL A 80 8.99 -5.38 -43.71
C VAL A 80 7.61 -5.59 -43.09
N ARG A 81 7.02 -6.79 -43.19
CA ARG A 81 5.72 -7.09 -42.57
C ARG A 81 5.78 -7.07 -41.05
N SER A 82 6.83 -7.62 -40.44
CA SER A 82 7.03 -7.58 -38.99
C SER A 82 7.30 -6.16 -38.48
N VAL A 83 8.06 -5.34 -39.23
CA VAL A 83 8.23 -3.91 -38.95
C VAL A 83 6.91 -3.16 -39.10
N THR A 84 6.11 -3.45 -40.12
CA THR A 84 4.81 -2.80 -40.36
C THR A 84 3.77 -3.21 -39.32
N GLU A 85 3.72 -4.48 -38.91
CA GLU A 85 2.91 -4.95 -37.78
C GLU A 85 3.38 -4.34 -36.45
N ALA A 86 4.69 -4.23 -36.22
CA ALA A 86 5.24 -3.56 -35.04
C ALA A 86 4.95 -2.05 -35.03
N MET A 87 4.96 -1.39 -36.20
CA MET A 87 4.57 0.01 -36.35
C MET A 87 3.07 0.23 -36.14
N ASN A 88 2.22 -0.68 -36.62
CA ASN A 88 0.76 -0.62 -36.42
C ASN A 88 0.34 -1.00 -35.00
N ARG A 89 1.18 -1.70 -34.24
CA ARG A 89 1.01 -1.98 -32.80
C ARG A 89 1.68 -0.95 -31.91
N ARG A 90 2.30 0.09 -32.48
CA ARG A 90 2.97 1.11 -31.68
C ARG A 90 1.90 1.96 -31.02
N PRO A 91 1.97 2.14 -29.69
CA PRO A 91 1.04 3.01 -28.98
C PRO A 91 1.00 4.41 -29.61
N PRO A 92 -0.18 5.07 -29.63
CA PRO A 92 -0.31 6.39 -30.21
C PRO A 92 0.60 7.40 -29.49
N LEU A 93 1.16 8.33 -30.26
CA LEU A 93 1.79 9.52 -29.69
C LEU A 93 0.68 10.49 -29.28
N VAL A 94 0.77 11.00 -28.05
CA VAL A 94 -0.22 11.89 -27.47
C VAL A 94 0.47 13.19 -27.07
N GLU A 95 -0.11 14.32 -27.49
CA GLU A 95 0.37 15.64 -27.06
C GLU A 95 -0.08 15.93 -25.63
N LEU A 96 0.86 16.44 -24.83
CA LEU A 96 0.60 16.87 -23.46
C LEU A 96 -0.03 18.26 -23.46
N THR A 97 -1.17 18.37 -22.80
CA THR A 97 -2.01 19.56 -22.62
C THR A 97 -2.19 19.82 -21.12
N GLU A 98 -2.60 21.03 -20.74
CA GLU A 98 -2.88 21.35 -19.33
C GLU A 98 -3.90 20.36 -18.71
N GLU A 99 -4.87 19.87 -19.49
CA GLU A 99 -5.95 19.02 -18.99
C GLU A 99 -5.55 17.54 -18.81
N ASN A 100 -4.57 17.04 -19.55
CA ASN A 100 -4.22 15.61 -19.52
C ASN A 100 -2.83 15.33 -18.93
N THR A 101 -2.04 16.36 -18.60
CA THR A 101 -0.63 16.16 -18.23
C THR A 101 -0.50 15.41 -16.91
N GLU A 102 -1.13 15.88 -15.83
CA GLU A 102 -0.97 15.30 -14.50
C GLU A 102 -1.48 13.85 -14.38
N GLU A 103 -2.47 13.49 -15.19
CA GLU A 103 -3.10 12.17 -15.19
C GLU A 103 -2.72 11.31 -16.41
N PHE A 104 -1.73 11.74 -17.20
CA PHE A 104 -1.35 11.06 -18.45
C PHE A 104 -0.97 9.59 -18.22
N ALA A 105 -0.24 9.35 -17.13
CA ALA A 105 0.16 8.03 -16.67
C ALA A 105 -0.26 7.81 -15.23
N HIS A 106 -0.36 6.55 -14.83
CA HIS A 106 -0.78 6.15 -13.51
C HIS A 106 0.19 5.16 -12.89
N ILE A 107 0.78 5.52 -11.76
CA ILE A 107 1.54 4.62 -10.91
C ILE A 107 0.55 3.84 -10.05
N HIS A 108 0.29 2.60 -10.44
CA HIS A 108 -0.62 1.68 -9.74
C HIS A 108 0.04 0.78 -8.70
N SER A 109 1.38 0.73 -8.64
CA SER A 109 2.10 -0.12 -7.69
C SER A 109 3.47 0.46 -7.35
N CYS A 110 3.72 0.62 -6.05
CA CYS A 110 5.02 0.99 -5.50
C CYS A 110 5.31 0.09 -4.29
N LYS A 111 6.12 -0.95 -4.50
CA LYS A 111 6.35 -2.01 -3.50
C LYS A 111 7.83 -2.27 -3.28
N ILE A 112 8.20 -2.50 -2.03
CA ILE A 112 9.54 -2.93 -1.63
C ILE A 112 9.69 -4.42 -1.91
N ASP A 113 10.71 -4.77 -2.67
CA ASP A 113 11.23 -6.14 -2.79
C ASP A 113 12.34 -6.33 -1.76
N GLY A 114 11.95 -6.80 -0.55
CA GLY A 114 12.86 -7.01 0.56
C GLY A 114 13.97 -8.03 0.27
N ARG A 115 13.76 -8.97 -0.67
CA ARG A 115 14.78 -9.97 -1.04
C ARG A 115 15.89 -9.35 -1.89
N ARG A 116 15.55 -8.37 -2.72
CA ARG A 116 16.48 -7.72 -3.64
C ARG A 116 16.99 -6.37 -3.12
N GLY A 117 16.41 -5.84 -2.05
CA GLY A 117 16.78 -4.53 -1.50
C GLY A 117 16.35 -3.35 -2.39
N LYS A 118 15.28 -3.55 -3.17
CA LYS A 118 14.82 -2.60 -4.18
C LYS A 118 13.41 -2.12 -3.92
N ILE A 119 13.09 -0.95 -4.46
CA ILE A 119 11.72 -0.49 -4.65
C ILE A 119 11.37 -0.72 -6.11
N ILE A 120 10.25 -1.37 -6.34
CA ILE A 120 9.68 -1.66 -7.65
C ILE A 120 8.49 -0.72 -7.83
N ILE A 121 8.54 0.08 -8.89
CA ILE A 121 7.45 0.97 -9.27
C ILE A 121 6.95 0.52 -10.64
N GLU A 122 5.66 0.27 -10.74
CA GLU A 122 4.99 -0.14 -11.97
C GLU A 122 3.93 0.90 -12.31
N ALA A 123 3.91 1.33 -13.57
CA ALA A 123 3.05 2.38 -14.06
C ALA A 123 2.54 2.06 -15.45
N SER A 124 1.33 2.55 -15.73
CA SER A 124 0.66 2.40 -17.02
C SER A 124 0.29 3.76 -17.62
N ALA A 125 0.19 3.88 -18.94
CA ALA A 125 -0.23 5.09 -19.64
C ALA A 125 -1.07 4.77 -20.88
N GLU A 126 -2.00 5.66 -21.24
CA GLU A 126 -2.82 5.53 -22.46
C GLU A 126 -2.11 6.14 -23.68
N GLY A 127 -1.01 5.52 -24.09
CA GLY A 127 -0.17 5.95 -25.21
C GLY A 127 1.20 6.44 -24.77
N ILE A 128 1.86 7.21 -25.65
CA ILE A 128 3.22 7.70 -25.45
C ILE A 128 3.23 9.23 -25.54
N PRO A 129 3.67 9.94 -24.49
CA PRO A 129 3.62 11.38 -24.48
C PRO A 129 4.73 11.94 -25.37
N VAL A 130 4.37 12.89 -26.22
CA VAL A 130 5.31 13.69 -26.99
C VAL A 130 6.11 14.55 -26.02
N SER A 131 7.44 14.42 -26.08
CA SER A 131 8.38 15.19 -25.26
C SER A 131 9.76 15.18 -25.94
N ASP A 132 10.73 15.90 -25.37
CA ASP A 132 12.05 16.13 -25.95
C ASP A 132 12.83 14.84 -26.26
N ASP A 133 12.57 13.77 -25.50
CA ASP A 133 13.25 12.49 -25.66
C ASP A 133 12.32 11.27 -25.47
N LYS A 134 12.94 10.09 -25.40
CA LYS A 134 12.26 8.78 -25.39
C LYS A 134 12.09 8.20 -23.99
N PHE A 135 12.31 8.97 -22.93
CA PHE A 135 12.35 8.45 -21.57
C PHE A 135 11.22 8.98 -20.70
N TYR A 136 10.80 8.13 -19.77
CA TYR A 136 10.19 8.56 -18.53
C TYR A 136 11.26 8.64 -17.45
N TYR A 137 11.08 9.58 -16.54
CA TYR A 137 11.99 9.88 -15.44
C TYR A 137 11.25 9.71 -14.12
N LEU A 138 11.85 8.97 -13.20
CA LEU A 138 11.31 8.73 -11.86
C LEU A 138 11.97 9.66 -10.86
N PHE A 139 11.14 10.33 -10.07
CA PHE A 139 11.56 11.18 -8.96
C PHE A 139 10.91 10.72 -7.66
N ALA A 140 11.51 11.14 -6.54
CA ALA A 140 10.91 11.04 -5.22
C ALA A 140 10.68 12.46 -4.68
N LEU A 141 9.48 12.69 -4.18
CA LEU A 141 9.06 13.91 -3.51
C LEU A 141 8.88 13.62 -2.02
N LYS A 142 9.15 14.61 -1.18
CA LYS A 142 8.72 14.58 0.23
C LYS A 142 7.20 14.67 0.30
N SER A 143 6.63 14.24 1.43
CA SER A 143 5.17 14.18 1.60
C SER A 143 4.49 15.53 1.34
N HIS A 144 5.11 16.63 1.82
CA HIS A 144 4.63 18.01 1.70
C HIS A 144 4.93 18.67 0.35
N GLU A 145 5.82 18.11 -0.47
CA GLU A 145 6.17 18.65 -1.79
C GLU A 145 5.07 18.35 -2.80
N LYS A 146 4.65 19.34 -3.59
CA LYS A 146 3.56 19.21 -4.57
C LYS A 146 4.06 19.16 -6.00
N GLU A 147 5.26 19.67 -6.26
CA GLU A 147 5.88 19.79 -7.58
C GLU A 147 7.37 19.41 -7.50
N LEU A 148 8.00 19.24 -8.65
CA LEU A 148 9.45 19.03 -8.73
C LEU A 148 10.19 20.36 -8.58
N GLU A 149 11.14 20.44 -7.65
CA GLU A 149 12.07 21.57 -7.57
C GLU A 149 13.17 21.47 -8.65
N GLU A 150 13.81 22.59 -8.99
CA GLU A 150 14.82 22.69 -10.06
C GLU A 150 16.02 21.75 -9.83
N ASP A 151 16.38 21.48 -8.57
CA ASP A 151 17.47 20.58 -8.18
C ASP A 151 17.01 19.15 -7.86
N SER A 152 15.77 18.80 -8.19
CA SER A 152 15.23 17.45 -8.03
C SER A 152 16.12 16.41 -8.73
N ILE A 153 16.50 15.37 -7.98
CA ILE A 153 17.39 14.33 -8.49
C ILE A 153 16.56 13.23 -9.15
N CYS A 154 16.77 13.06 -10.46
CA CYS A 154 16.24 11.91 -11.17
C CYS A 154 16.85 10.61 -10.61
N LEU A 155 15.99 9.73 -10.09
CA LEU A 155 16.39 8.46 -9.50
C LEU A 155 16.68 7.40 -10.57
N LYS A 156 15.86 7.41 -11.63
CA LYS A 156 15.90 6.41 -12.69
C LYS A 156 15.23 6.93 -13.95
N GLN A 157 15.70 6.49 -15.10
CA GLN A 157 15.01 6.67 -16.38
C GLN A 157 14.73 5.31 -17.03
N GLU A 158 13.60 5.20 -17.71
CA GLU A 158 13.19 4.02 -18.49
C GLU A 158 12.59 4.48 -19.82
N TYR A 159 12.68 3.65 -20.86
CA TYR A 159 12.08 3.99 -22.16
C TYR A 159 10.56 4.11 -22.05
N LYS A 160 9.98 5.10 -22.72
CA LYS A 160 8.52 5.27 -22.76
C LYS A 160 7.83 4.05 -23.34
N GLY A 161 6.80 3.60 -22.65
CA GLY A 161 5.88 2.52 -23.01
C GLY A 161 4.50 2.81 -22.41
N GLU A 162 3.48 2.07 -22.85
CA GLU A 162 2.18 2.03 -22.15
C GLU A 162 2.30 1.33 -20.80
N GLU A 163 3.31 0.47 -20.63
CA GLU A 163 3.64 -0.24 -19.40
C GLU A 163 5.11 -0.01 -19.07
N VAL A 164 5.39 0.47 -17.87
CA VAL A 164 6.74 0.89 -17.45
C VAL A 164 7.03 0.36 -16.06
N ARG A 165 8.27 -0.11 -15.87
CA ARG A 165 8.72 -0.66 -14.60
C ARG A 165 10.07 -0.09 -14.19
N PHE A 166 10.08 0.71 -13.13
CA PHE A 166 11.31 1.22 -12.54
C PHE A 166 11.82 0.28 -11.43
N GLN A 167 13.14 0.24 -11.29
CA GLN A 167 13.81 -0.41 -10.18
C GLN A 167 14.84 0.54 -9.59
N VAL A 168 14.60 0.95 -8.34
CA VAL A 168 15.53 1.80 -7.58
C VAL A 168 16.04 1.05 -6.37
N GLU A 169 17.31 1.28 -6.02
CA GLU A 169 17.85 0.76 -4.77
C GLU A 169 17.18 1.48 -3.61
N LYS A 170 16.83 0.76 -2.54
CA LYS A 170 16.14 1.33 -1.36
C LYS A 170 16.85 2.56 -0.75
N ASN A 171 18.18 2.63 -0.91
CA ASN A 171 19.03 3.71 -0.39
C ASN A 171 19.43 4.75 -1.45
N ALA A 172 19.07 4.57 -2.73
CA ALA A 172 19.53 5.44 -3.82
C ALA A 172 18.86 6.82 -3.86
N ALA A 173 17.81 7.07 -3.06
CA ALA A 173 17.14 8.37 -2.98
C ALA A 173 17.88 9.42 -2.11
N GLY A 174 19.08 9.14 -1.61
CA GLY A 174 19.96 10.14 -1.00
C GLY A 174 19.52 10.74 0.35
N ILE A 175 18.32 10.47 0.87
CA ILE A 175 17.82 11.11 2.10
C ILE A 175 17.21 10.07 3.05
N GLY A 176 17.86 9.91 4.21
CA GLY A 176 17.33 9.59 5.56
C GLY A 176 16.28 8.49 5.77
N ASN A 177 15.16 8.46 5.05
CA ASN A 177 14.07 7.52 5.27
C ASN A 177 13.05 7.49 4.11
N THR A 178 13.33 6.72 3.06
CA THR A 178 12.49 6.59 1.83
C THR A 178 11.05 6.13 2.06
N VAL A 179 10.72 5.69 3.27
CA VAL A 179 9.36 5.27 3.65
C VAL A 179 8.36 6.44 3.74
N PHE A 180 8.83 7.69 3.75
CA PHE A 180 7.97 8.89 3.79
C PHE A 180 7.86 9.60 2.44
N ASP A 181 8.65 9.18 1.46
CA ASP A 181 8.67 9.83 0.15
C ASP A 181 7.56 9.24 -0.73
N LYS A 182 7.02 10.07 -1.63
CA LYS A 182 6.11 9.67 -2.71
C LYS A 182 6.85 9.71 -4.05
N PHE A 183 6.49 8.81 -4.95
CA PHE A 183 7.16 8.67 -6.25
C PHE A 183 6.28 9.23 -7.35
N VAL A 184 6.88 9.97 -8.28
CA VAL A 184 6.22 10.54 -9.46
C VAL A 184 7.00 10.22 -10.72
N MET A 185 6.29 10.09 -11.83
CA MET A 185 6.87 9.94 -13.15
C MET A 185 6.78 11.28 -13.90
N ALA A 186 7.83 11.62 -14.63
CA ALA A 186 7.94 12.84 -15.41
C ALA A 186 8.50 12.57 -16.81
N VAL A 187 8.33 13.54 -17.70
CA VAL A 187 8.99 13.60 -19.01
C VAL A 187 9.79 14.88 -19.14
N LYS A 188 10.72 14.93 -20.09
CA LYS A 188 11.45 16.16 -20.42
C LYS A 188 10.73 16.94 -21.51
N LYS A 189 10.40 18.21 -21.28
CA LYS A 189 9.78 19.13 -22.24
C LYS A 189 10.43 20.51 -22.12
N ASP A 190 10.88 21.05 -23.23
CA ASP A 190 11.62 22.33 -23.28
C ASP A 190 12.81 22.37 -22.29
N ASP A 191 13.53 21.24 -22.21
CA ASP A 191 14.64 20.98 -21.28
C ASP A 191 14.29 20.95 -19.77
N GLU A 192 13.01 21.03 -19.40
CA GLU A 192 12.50 20.94 -18.02
C GLU A 192 11.77 19.62 -17.77
N TYR A 193 11.72 19.18 -16.50
CA TYR A 193 10.96 17.99 -16.12
C TYR A 193 9.51 18.35 -15.78
N VAL A 194 8.57 17.72 -16.49
CA VAL A 194 7.14 17.89 -16.29
C VAL A 194 6.58 16.59 -15.75
N MET A 195 5.95 16.64 -14.57
CA MET A 195 5.26 15.49 -13.98
C MET A 195 4.10 15.04 -14.87
N VAL A 196 3.95 13.74 -15.06
CA VAL A 196 2.94 13.13 -15.94
C VAL A 196 2.14 12.02 -15.26
N SER A 197 2.23 11.91 -13.94
CA SER A 197 1.51 10.89 -13.18
C SER A 197 1.02 11.38 -11.83
N ASN A 198 0.12 10.61 -11.24
CA ASN A 198 -0.15 10.68 -9.80
C ASN A 198 1.14 10.46 -8.99
N SER A 199 1.13 10.95 -7.75
CA SER A 199 2.10 10.57 -6.72
C SER A 199 1.72 9.23 -6.10
N CYS A 200 2.68 8.34 -5.86
CA CYS A 200 2.42 7.06 -5.20
C CYS A 200 3.41 6.81 -4.06
N TYR A 201 2.90 6.55 -2.86
CA TYR A 201 3.68 6.10 -1.71
C TYR A 201 3.97 4.60 -1.79
N ILE A 202 4.93 4.14 -0.97
CA ILE A 202 5.20 2.72 -0.78
C ILE A 202 3.99 2.06 -0.10
N MET A 203 3.45 1.02 -0.73
CA MET A 203 2.20 0.38 -0.30
C MET A 203 2.40 -0.75 0.73
N ASN A 204 3.60 -1.33 0.81
CA ASN A 204 3.91 -2.51 1.65
C ASN A 204 5.00 -2.23 2.71
N LEU A 205 4.81 -1.16 3.49
CA LEU A 205 5.79 -0.69 4.47
C LEU A 205 6.16 -1.74 5.55
N GLU A 206 5.30 -2.73 5.78
CA GLU A 206 5.56 -3.88 6.64
C GLU A 206 6.83 -4.67 6.25
N GLU A 207 7.26 -4.62 4.98
CA GLU A 207 8.53 -5.22 4.53
C GLU A 207 9.76 -4.53 5.13
N THR A 208 9.59 -3.31 5.65
CA THR A 208 10.66 -2.57 6.36
C THR A 208 10.57 -2.67 7.88
N ALA A 209 9.48 -3.24 8.40
CA ALA A 209 9.22 -3.30 9.83
C ALA A 209 10.33 -4.02 10.59
N LYS A 210 10.92 -3.30 11.54
CA LYS A 210 11.92 -3.86 12.48
C LYS A 210 11.27 -4.85 13.46
N TYR A 211 9.99 -4.65 13.76
CA TYR A 211 9.23 -5.42 14.73
C TYR A 211 8.05 -6.13 14.08
N ALA A 212 7.79 -7.33 14.58
CA ALA A 212 6.60 -8.12 14.28
C ALA A 212 6.08 -8.65 15.62
N SER A 213 5.21 -7.89 16.27
CA SER A 213 4.71 -8.26 17.59
C SER A 213 3.76 -9.45 17.51
N GLU A 214 3.89 -10.40 18.43
CA GLU A 214 2.87 -11.43 18.65
C GLU A 214 1.64 -10.79 19.31
N VAL A 215 0.71 -10.30 18.49
CA VAL A 215 -0.61 -9.87 18.96
C VAL A 215 -1.48 -11.11 19.11
N LYS A 216 -1.74 -11.51 20.36
CA LYS A 216 -2.69 -12.60 20.63
C LYS A 216 -4.09 -12.05 20.51
N LYS A 217 -4.90 -12.65 19.62
CA LYS A 217 -6.31 -12.30 19.49
C LYS A 217 -6.98 -12.29 20.87
N ALA A 218 -7.54 -11.14 21.25
CA ALA A 218 -8.31 -11.00 22.48
C ALA A 218 -9.45 -12.03 22.55
N SER A 219 -9.70 -12.55 23.75
CA SER A 219 -10.77 -13.53 23.98
C SER A 219 -12.18 -12.94 23.92
N THR A 220 -12.30 -11.61 24.02
CA THR A 220 -13.55 -10.86 24.14
C THR A 220 -13.34 -9.48 23.55
N LYS A 221 -14.39 -8.82 23.05
CA LYS A 221 -14.32 -7.43 22.51
C LYS A 221 -14.34 -6.35 23.58
N LYS A 222 -14.41 -6.74 24.86
CA LYS A 222 -14.68 -5.87 26.01
C LYS A 222 -13.49 -4.94 26.31
N GLY A 223 -13.71 -3.64 26.11
CA GLY A 223 -12.72 -2.60 26.30
C GLY A 223 -13.17 -1.42 27.16
N LEU A 224 -12.21 -0.67 27.68
CA LEU A 224 -12.44 0.40 28.65
C LEU A 224 -11.48 1.58 28.45
N LEU A 225 -11.97 2.80 28.65
CA LEU A 225 -11.11 3.95 28.91
C LEU A 225 -10.64 3.87 30.37
N VAL A 226 -9.37 3.49 30.54
CA VAL A 226 -8.81 3.10 31.84
C VAL A 226 -8.48 4.29 32.73
N ASP A 227 -8.68 4.13 34.04
CA ASP A 227 -8.27 5.10 35.04
C ASP A 227 -6.81 4.83 35.45
N PRO A 228 -5.86 5.74 35.14
CA PRO A 228 -4.45 5.52 35.44
C PRO A 228 -4.18 5.32 36.94
N ASN A 229 -5.02 5.88 37.83
CA ASN A 229 -4.86 5.72 39.28
C ASN A 229 -5.21 4.31 39.76
N LYS A 230 -5.95 3.54 38.97
CA LYS A 230 -6.39 2.17 39.28
C LYS A 230 -5.55 1.09 38.58
N LEU A 231 -4.56 1.44 37.76
CA LEU A 231 -3.76 0.47 36.98
C LEU A 231 -3.06 -0.60 37.82
N ARG A 232 -2.69 -0.26 39.06
CA ARG A 232 -1.99 -1.17 39.99
C ARG A 232 -2.92 -1.98 40.89
N THR A 233 -4.24 -1.80 40.78
CA THR A 233 -5.21 -2.63 41.49
C THR A 233 -5.48 -3.91 40.68
N SER A 234 -6.25 -4.83 41.27
CA SER A 234 -6.74 -6.03 40.58
C SER A 234 -8.00 -5.77 39.76
N GLU A 235 -8.47 -4.53 39.68
CA GLU A 235 -9.81 -4.20 39.13
C GLU A 235 -9.91 -4.48 37.63
N LEU A 236 -8.86 -4.20 36.85
CA LEU A 236 -8.85 -4.53 35.41
C LEU A 236 -8.90 -6.04 35.16
N ASP A 237 -8.28 -6.83 36.04
CA ASP A 237 -8.31 -8.29 35.97
C ASP A 237 -9.71 -8.80 36.37
N ASP A 238 -10.29 -8.21 37.42
CA ASP A 238 -11.62 -8.53 37.93
C ASP A 238 -12.72 -8.24 36.90
N LEU A 239 -12.61 -7.11 36.21
CA LEU A 239 -13.51 -6.70 35.13
C LEU A 239 -13.31 -7.53 33.85
N GLY A 240 -12.21 -8.29 33.74
CA GLY A 240 -11.90 -9.08 32.54
C GLY A 240 -11.64 -8.23 31.29
N VAL A 241 -11.08 -7.03 31.44
CA VAL A 241 -10.81 -6.12 30.32
C VAL A 241 -9.79 -6.75 29.36
N LYS A 242 -10.01 -6.63 28.04
CA LYS A 242 -9.08 -7.09 27.00
C LYS A 242 -8.60 -6.00 26.05
N HIS A 243 -9.31 -4.88 25.98
CA HIS A 243 -8.89 -3.70 25.23
C HIS A 243 -8.89 -2.46 26.13
N ALA A 244 -7.93 -1.56 25.93
CA ALA A 244 -7.87 -0.30 26.66
C ALA A 244 -7.53 0.86 25.72
N ALA A 245 -8.25 1.98 25.84
CA ALA A 245 -7.91 3.22 25.16
C ALA A 245 -7.18 4.17 26.10
N TYR A 246 -6.22 4.90 25.57
CA TYR A 246 -5.53 5.96 26.30
C TYR A 246 -5.06 7.08 25.36
N ASN A 247 -5.30 8.32 25.79
CA ASN A 247 -5.03 9.51 24.99
C ASN A 247 -3.58 9.97 25.16
N ILE A 248 -2.95 10.39 24.06
CA ILE A 248 -1.63 11.01 24.01
C ILE A 248 -1.77 12.41 23.39
N PRO A 249 -2.05 13.44 24.20
CA PRO A 249 -1.90 14.82 23.77
C PRO A 249 -0.44 15.13 23.45
N VAL A 250 -0.18 15.62 22.25
CA VAL A 250 1.16 15.92 21.73
C VAL A 250 1.87 16.96 22.60
N SER A 251 1.16 17.98 23.10
CA SER A 251 1.76 19.00 23.95
C SER A 251 2.34 18.43 25.25
N ARG A 252 1.75 17.35 25.76
CA ARG A 252 2.17 16.70 27.02
C ARG A 252 3.49 15.96 26.87
N ILE A 253 3.70 15.32 25.72
CA ILE A 253 4.90 14.48 25.49
C ILE A 253 6.09 15.28 24.98
N LEU A 254 5.87 16.47 24.41
CA LEU A 254 6.91 17.28 23.81
C LEU A 254 7.56 18.25 24.80
N GLY A 255 8.84 18.56 24.55
CA GLY A 255 9.59 19.57 25.28
C GLY A 255 10.43 19.01 26.43
N GLN A 256 11.00 19.94 27.19
CA GLN A 256 11.91 19.66 28.29
C GLN A 256 11.14 19.27 29.56
N THR A 257 11.80 18.53 30.44
CA THR A 257 11.34 18.32 31.82
C THR A 257 12.38 18.83 32.81
N THR A 258 11.92 19.25 33.99
CA THR A 258 12.78 19.64 35.11
C THR A 258 13.06 18.46 36.06
N SER A 259 12.50 17.28 35.78
CA SER A 259 12.70 16.08 36.60
C SER A 259 14.13 15.56 36.49
N GLY A 260 14.83 15.51 37.63
CA GLY A 260 16.15 14.88 37.71
C GLY A 260 16.12 13.35 37.68
N ILE A 261 14.95 12.74 37.96
CA ILE A 261 14.77 11.27 37.97
C ILE A 261 14.43 10.76 36.56
N HIS A 262 13.62 11.52 35.83
CA HIS A 262 13.17 11.19 34.49
C HIS A 262 13.62 12.31 33.53
N PRO A 263 14.90 12.33 33.13
CA PRO A 263 15.46 13.42 32.33
C PRO A 263 14.82 13.48 30.95
N THR A 264 14.90 14.65 30.30
CA THR A 264 14.48 14.83 28.90
C THR A 264 15.08 13.75 28.01
N ILE A 265 14.24 13.15 27.16
CA ILE A 265 14.68 12.19 26.16
C ILE A 265 14.99 12.96 24.88
N HIS A 266 16.25 12.93 24.46
CA HIS A 266 16.69 13.53 23.20
C HIS A 266 16.66 12.46 22.10
N TYR A 267 15.79 12.65 21.12
CA TYR A 267 15.61 11.76 19.98
C TYR A 267 16.17 12.39 18.71
N SER A 268 17.18 11.75 18.12
CA SER A 268 17.75 12.21 16.85
C SER A 268 17.01 11.59 15.67
N TYR A 269 16.45 12.44 14.81
CA TYR A 269 15.69 12.05 13.63
C TYR A 269 16.08 12.96 12.46
N ASN A 270 16.43 12.38 11.31
CA ASN A 270 16.91 13.11 10.12
C ASN A 270 17.95 14.21 10.40
N GLY A 271 18.88 13.96 11.34
CA GLY A 271 19.92 14.92 11.70
C GLY A 271 19.48 16.06 12.64
N LYS A 272 18.18 16.17 12.94
CA LYS A 272 17.63 17.07 13.96
C LYS A 272 17.41 16.33 15.28
N THR A 273 17.37 17.06 16.39
CA THR A 273 17.14 16.50 17.72
C THR A 273 15.84 17.04 18.30
N TYR A 274 14.94 16.12 18.65
CA TYR A 274 13.63 16.39 19.24
C TYR A 274 13.68 16.06 20.73
N ALA A 275 13.04 16.89 21.56
CA ALA A 275 12.99 16.72 23.00
C ALA A 275 11.62 16.18 23.41
N PHE A 276 11.62 15.02 24.07
CA PHE A 276 10.44 14.45 24.69
C PHE A 276 10.55 14.54 26.21
N ASN A 277 9.43 14.89 26.85
CA ASN A 277 9.33 15.06 28.28
C ASN A 277 9.50 13.70 28.97
N GLY A 278 10.67 13.43 29.54
CA GLY A 278 11.01 12.12 30.10
C GLY A 278 10.13 11.68 31.26
N GLN A 279 9.63 12.61 32.06
CA GLN A 279 8.70 12.31 33.15
C GLN A 279 7.37 11.81 32.59
N VAL A 280 6.78 12.56 31.67
CA VAL A 280 5.52 12.17 31.02
C VAL A 280 5.69 10.86 30.26
N MET A 281 6.79 10.69 29.52
CA MET A 281 7.06 9.43 28.82
C MET A 281 7.24 8.25 29.77
N SER A 282 7.67 8.47 31.01
CA SER A 282 7.75 7.41 32.02
C SER A 282 6.37 7.07 32.61
N GLU A 283 5.43 8.03 32.65
CA GLU A 283 4.04 7.78 33.00
C GLU A 283 3.37 6.88 31.96
N TYR A 284 3.52 7.18 30.67
CA TYR A 284 3.00 6.32 29.59
C TYR A 284 3.66 4.93 29.59
N ASP A 285 4.97 4.83 29.86
CA ASP A 285 5.63 3.52 30.01
C ASP A 285 5.01 2.68 31.13
N LEU A 286 4.62 3.32 32.25
CA LEU A 286 3.92 2.64 33.32
C LEU A 286 2.54 2.17 32.87
N VAL A 287 1.77 3.02 32.19
CA VAL A 287 0.42 2.68 31.69
C VAL A 287 0.50 1.52 30.70
N PHE A 288 1.22 1.69 29.60
CA PHE A 288 1.26 0.71 28.52
C PHE A 288 2.01 -0.56 28.93
N GLY A 289 3.07 -0.45 29.73
CA GLY A 289 3.77 -1.60 30.30
C GLY A 289 2.86 -2.44 31.19
N THR A 290 2.05 -1.81 32.05
CA THR A 290 1.11 -2.52 32.94
C THR A 290 0.01 -3.21 32.15
N LEU A 291 -0.61 -2.52 31.19
CA LEU A 291 -1.67 -3.09 30.34
C LEU A 291 -1.14 -4.26 29.51
N SER A 292 0.03 -4.10 28.89
CA SER A 292 0.68 -5.16 28.11
C SER A 292 1.03 -6.38 28.98
N ALA A 293 1.52 -6.17 30.20
CA ALA A 293 1.82 -7.25 31.14
C ALA A 293 0.58 -8.04 31.57
N LYS A 294 -0.59 -7.38 31.59
CA LYS A 294 -1.90 -8.01 31.83
C LYS A 294 -2.48 -8.68 30.57
N GLY A 295 -1.82 -8.57 29.43
CA GLY A 295 -2.33 -9.08 28.15
C GLY A 295 -3.53 -8.31 27.63
N ILE A 296 -3.62 -7.01 27.96
CA ILE A 296 -4.64 -6.09 27.45
C ILE A 296 -4.07 -5.39 26.22
N GLU A 297 -4.81 -5.44 25.11
CA GLU A 297 -4.47 -4.70 23.89
C GLU A 297 -4.66 -3.20 24.10
N VAL A 298 -3.70 -2.41 23.64
CA VAL A 298 -3.68 -0.96 23.87
C VAL A 298 -3.98 -0.22 22.57
N THR A 299 -5.00 0.64 22.65
CA THR A 299 -5.33 1.66 21.66
C THR A 299 -4.83 3.01 22.14
N ALA A 300 -3.81 3.57 21.50
CA ALA A 300 -3.32 4.91 21.78
C ALA A 300 -3.91 5.91 20.79
N ILE A 301 -4.47 7.01 21.29
CA ILE A 301 -5.07 8.07 20.46
C ILE A 301 -4.13 9.28 20.47
N ILE A 302 -3.53 9.60 19.33
CA ILE A 302 -2.62 10.75 19.20
C ILE A 302 -3.45 12.01 18.91
N LEU A 303 -3.37 12.98 19.82
CA LEU A 303 -4.21 14.17 19.82
C LEU A 303 -3.35 15.41 19.69
N ASN A 304 -3.65 16.26 18.72
CA ASN A 304 -2.88 17.48 18.47
C ASN A 304 -3.43 18.67 19.26
N ASP A 305 -3.17 18.68 20.56
CA ASP A 305 -3.35 19.87 21.37
C ASP A 305 -2.15 20.82 21.21
N VAL A 306 -2.34 22.10 21.58
CA VAL A 306 -1.37 23.14 21.28
C VAL A 306 -0.12 23.01 22.15
N SER A 307 1.02 22.74 21.53
CA SER A 307 2.34 22.85 22.14
C SER A 307 2.99 24.18 21.80
N SER A 308 3.27 25.01 22.80
CA SER A 308 4.01 26.27 22.58
C SER A 308 5.46 26.04 22.15
N ALA A 309 6.05 24.90 22.53
CA ALA A 309 7.42 24.54 22.16
C ALA A 309 7.52 23.96 20.75
N TYR A 310 6.41 23.46 20.20
CA TYR A 310 6.33 22.84 18.88
C TYR A 310 5.12 23.34 18.09
N PRO A 311 5.00 24.66 17.83
CA PRO A 311 3.85 25.22 17.14
C PRO A 311 3.70 24.72 15.70
N GLN A 312 4.78 24.20 15.10
CA GLN A 312 4.77 23.64 13.76
C GLN A 312 3.92 22.37 13.64
N THR A 313 3.47 21.72 14.73
CA THR A 313 2.55 20.59 14.64
C THR A 313 1.12 21.02 14.28
N ILE A 314 0.78 22.30 14.43
CA ILE A 314 -0.55 22.85 14.16
C ILE A 314 -0.60 23.34 12.71
N HIS A 315 -1.55 22.78 11.95
CA HIS A 315 -1.78 23.13 10.54
C HIS A 315 -1.96 24.65 10.36
N PRO A 316 -1.39 25.29 9.33
CA PRO A 316 -1.51 26.74 9.11
C PRO A 316 -2.95 27.26 9.21
N MET A 317 -3.90 26.58 8.56
CA MET A 317 -5.33 26.93 8.58
C MET A 317 -6.04 26.61 9.91
N ALA A 318 -5.37 25.96 10.85
CA ALA A 318 -5.92 25.69 12.19
C ALA A 318 -5.51 26.76 13.22
N ARG A 319 -4.42 27.49 12.97
CA ARG A 319 -3.80 28.43 13.93
C ARG A 319 -4.74 29.58 14.34
N GLY A 320 -5.61 30.04 13.44
CA GLY A 320 -6.59 31.09 13.72
C GLY A 320 -7.65 30.72 14.77
N GLY A 321 -7.82 29.44 15.09
CA GLY A 321 -8.76 28.94 16.09
C GLY A 321 -8.14 28.48 17.40
N ILE A 322 -6.86 28.75 17.66
CA ILE A 322 -6.21 28.38 18.91
C ILE A 322 -7.02 28.93 20.12
N GLY A 323 -7.35 28.04 21.07
CA GLY A 323 -8.21 28.31 22.22
C GLY A 323 -9.72 28.07 22.00
N ARG A 324 -10.16 27.71 20.79
CA ARG A 324 -11.58 27.42 20.47
C ARG A 324 -11.96 25.94 20.56
N ALA A 325 -10.99 25.05 20.45
CA ALA A 325 -11.16 23.60 20.44
C ALA A 325 -10.04 22.96 21.27
N PRO A 326 -10.23 21.73 21.79
CA PRO A 326 -9.19 20.99 22.49
C PRO A 326 -8.09 20.49 21.55
N TYR A 327 -8.43 20.14 20.30
CA TYR A 327 -7.49 19.61 19.31
C TYR A 327 -7.65 20.26 17.93
N TYR A 328 -6.59 20.15 17.13
CA TYR A 328 -6.39 20.88 15.87
C TYR A 328 -5.87 19.96 14.76
N ALA A 329 -6.14 20.29 13.50
CA ALA A 329 -5.54 19.57 12.38
C ALA A 329 -4.01 19.53 12.48
N PHE A 330 -3.42 18.35 12.21
CA PHE A 330 -1.98 18.14 12.16
C PHE A 330 -1.37 18.83 10.94
N ASN A 331 -0.16 19.36 11.07
CA ASN A 331 0.54 20.03 9.98
C ASN A 331 1.39 19.08 9.14
N ALA A 332 0.90 18.71 7.96
CA ALA A 332 1.68 18.00 6.94
C ALA A 332 1.98 18.85 5.69
N ASP A 333 1.45 20.08 5.62
CA ASP A 333 1.51 20.97 4.45
C ASP A 333 2.88 21.66 4.29
N ASP A 334 3.72 21.67 5.33
CA ASP A 334 5.07 22.23 5.26
C ASP A 334 6.15 21.28 5.82
N GLU A 335 7.41 21.49 5.41
CA GLU A 335 8.56 20.65 5.79
C GLU A 335 8.69 20.51 7.31
N ALA A 336 8.56 21.63 8.03
CA ALA A 336 8.78 21.67 9.48
C ALA A 336 7.71 20.88 10.25
N GLY A 337 6.45 20.97 9.81
CA GLY A 337 5.34 20.17 10.30
C GLY A 337 5.54 18.70 9.99
N ALA A 338 5.68 18.36 8.70
CA ALA A 338 5.78 16.99 8.23
C ALA A 338 6.94 16.22 8.90
N GLU A 339 8.13 16.83 8.99
CA GLU A 339 9.28 16.20 9.64
C GLU A 339 9.07 16.05 11.16
N CYS A 340 8.42 17.02 11.81
CA CYS A 340 8.10 16.93 13.23
C CYS A 340 7.09 15.81 13.51
N LEU A 341 6.06 15.65 12.68
CA LEU A 341 5.10 14.54 12.78
C LEU A 341 5.79 13.20 12.58
N ALA A 342 6.67 13.10 11.57
CA ALA A 342 7.45 11.89 11.31
C ALA A 342 8.35 11.51 12.50
N ALA A 343 8.99 12.50 13.15
CA ALA A 343 9.80 12.28 14.35
C ALA A 343 8.94 11.81 15.55
N ILE A 344 7.76 12.40 15.77
CA ILE A 344 6.82 12.01 16.83
C ILE A 344 6.33 10.58 16.61
N GLY A 345 5.81 10.29 15.41
CA GLY A 345 5.33 8.97 15.04
C GLY A 345 6.41 7.89 15.18
N SER A 346 7.62 8.16 14.69
CA SER A 346 8.74 7.22 14.75
C SER A 346 9.18 6.97 16.20
N PHE A 347 9.32 8.02 17.02
CA PHE A 347 9.68 7.87 18.42
C PHE A 347 8.67 7.03 19.20
N LEU A 348 7.37 7.32 19.05
CA LEU A 348 6.30 6.59 19.74
C LEU A 348 6.23 5.13 19.29
N ALA A 349 6.29 4.89 17.98
CA ALA A 349 6.25 3.55 17.41
C ALA A 349 7.45 2.70 17.87
N GLU A 350 8.66 3.28 17.89
CA GLU A 350 9.86 2.57 18.36
C GLU A 350 9.79 2.27 19.86
N ARG A 351 9.32 3.24 20.65
CA ARG A 351 9.22 3.12 22.11
C ARG A 351 8.23 2.06 22.56
N TYR A 352 7.11 1.93 21.86
CA TYR A 352 6.01 1.01 22.19
C TYR A 352 5.86 -0.15 21.20
N SER A 353 6.99 -0.62 20.67
CA SER A 353 7.09 -1.65 19.62
C SER A 353 6.99 -3.10 20.12
N SER A 354 7.05 -3.34 21.44
CA SER A 354 7.09 -4.70 21.98
C SER A 354 6.68 -4.78 23.45
N SER A 355 5.85 -5.76 23.78
CA SER A 355 5.43 -6.06 25.15
C SER A 355 6.60 -6.54 26.02
N LYS A 356 7.69 -7.00 25.39
CA LYS A 356 8.92 -7.46 26.06
C LYS A 356 9.89 -6.32 26.39
N SER A 357 9.63 -5.10 25.92
CA SER A 357 10.50 -3.94 26.16
C SER A 357 10.47 -3.43 27.61
N GLY A 358 9.45 -3.83 28.39
CA GLY A 358 9.14 -3.25 29.70
C GLY A 358 8.40 -1.91 29.66
N ARG A 359 8.29 -1.27 28.48
CA ARG A 359 7.55 -0.02 28.26
C ARG A 359 6.12 -0.22 27.75
N GLY A 360 5.85 -1.42 27.21
CA GLY A 360 4.55 -1.79 26.65
C GLY A 360 4.56 -1.91 25.12
N LEU A 361 3.46 -2.48 24.62
CA LEU A 361 3.11 -2.56 23.21
C LEU A 361 1.82 -1.78 22.99
N VAL A 362 1.84 -0.86 22.02
CA VAL A 362 0.62 -0.27 21.48
C VAL A 362 0.29 -1.02 20.20
N THR A 363 -0.88 -1.67 20.18
CA THR A 363 -1.33 -2.48 19.03
C THR A 363 -2.17 -1.66 18.05
N ASN A 364 -2.91 -0.68 18.55
CA ASN A 364 -3.84 0.14 17.78
C ASN A 364 -3.50 1.62 17.96
N TRP A 365 -3.41 2.37 16.86
CA TRP A 365 -3.10 3.80 16.86
C TRP A 365 -4.22 4.58 16.19
N VAL A 366 -4.86 5.50 16.89
CA VAL A 366 -5.88 6.39 16.33
C VAL A 366 -5.26 7.76 16.12
N ILE A 367 -5.40 8.34 14.92
CA ILE A 367 -4.78 9.62 14.55
C ILE A 367 -5.83 10.72 14.53
N GLY A 368 -5.74 11.66 15.46
CA GLY A 368 -6.76 12.69 15.67
C GLY A 368 -7.98 12.18 16.43
N ASN A 369 -9.02 13.01 16.52
CA ASN A 369 -10.27 12.69 17.19
C ASN A 369 -11.45 13.30 16.43
N GLU A 370 -12.43 12.47 16.10
CA GLU A 370 -13.72 12.90 15.51
C GLU A 370 -13.52 13.93 14.38
N ILE A 371 -12.73 13.58 13.37
CA ILE A 371 -12.24 14.55 12.39
C ILE A 371 -13.37 15.19 11.58
N ASN A 372 -14.52 14.52 11.49
CA ASN A 372 -15.70 15.07 10.83
C ASN A 372 -16.36 16.18 11.67
N ALA A 373 -16.26 16.12 13.00
CA ALA A 373 -16.58 17.21 13.92
C ALA A 373 -15.44 18.25 13.95
N ARG A 374 -15.10 18.76 12.75
CA ARG A 374 -13.98 19.67 12.49
C ARG A 374 -13.95 20.79 13.52
N LYS A 375 -15.07 21.48 13.76
CA LYS A 375 -15.04 22.69 14.59
C LYS A 375 -14.80 22.40 16.08
N GLU A 376 -15.38 21.32 16.60
CA GLU A 376 -15.38 20.99 18.01
C GLU A 376 -14.19 20.15 18.45
N TRP A 377 -13.69 19.24 17.59
CA TRP A 377 -12.74 18.20 18.00
C TRP A 377 -11.49 18.06 17.14
N ASN A 378 -11.46 18.61 15.93
CA ASN A 378 -10.27 18.61 15.07
C ASN A 378 -10.17 19.91 14.26
N TYR A 379 -10.00 21.03 14.97
CA TYR A 379 -10.16 22.36 14.40
C TYR A 379 -9.24 22.62 13.22
N MET A 380 -9.86 23.03 12.12
CA MET A 380 -9.28 23.76 11.00
C MET A 380 -10.32 24.79 10.53
N GLU A 381 -9.89 25.86 9.87
CA GLU A 381 -10.82 26.71 9.13
C GLU A 381 -11.64 25.89 8.12
N TYR A 382 -12.88 26.32 7.89
CA TYR A 382 -13.76 25.63 6.95
C TYR A 382 -13.25 25.80 5.51
N VAL A 383 -13.23 24.70 4.78
CA VAL A 383 -12.85 24.57 3.37
C VAL A 383 -13.82 23.58 2.71
N ASP A 384 -13.64 23.28 1.43
CA ASP A 384 -14.34 22.16 0.82
C ASP A 384 -13.85 20.80 1.40
N LEU A 385 -14.69 19.78 1.27
CA LEU A 385 -14.44 18.44 1.80
C LEU A 385 -13.12 17.84 1.29
N GLU A 386 -12.87 17.93 -0.02
CA GLU A 386 -11.68 17.36 -0.66
C GLU A 386 -10.40 17.99 -0.09
N THR A 387 -10.37 19.32 0.02
CA THR A 387 -9.25 20.02 0.66
C THR A 387 -9.08 19.62 2.12
N TYR A 388 -10.15 19.59 2.93
CA TYR A 388 -10.04 19.20 4.34
C TYR A 388 -9.48 17.77 4.52
N VAL A 389 -10.01 16.84 3.74
CA VAL A 389 -9.62 15.43 3.80
C VAL A 389 -8.19 15.24 3.31
N ARG A 390 -7.74 16.01 2.30
CA ARG A 390 -6.34 15.99 1.84
C ARG A 390 -5.37 16.36 2.94
N GLU A 391 -5.57 17.50 3.61
CA GLU A 391 -4.70 17.93 4.70
C GLU A 391 -4.64 16.90 5.85
N TYR A 392 -5.76 16.22 6.12
CA TYR A 392 -5.79 15.13 7.11
C TYR A 392 -5.08 13.86 6.59
N ALA A 393 -5.33 13.47 5.34
CA ALA A 393 -4.79 12.24 4.75
C ALA A 393 -3.26 12.28 4.66
N GLU A 394 -2.68 13.44 4.34
CA GLU A 394 -1.23 13.64 4.32
C GLU A 394 -0.62 13.43 5.73
N ALA A 395 -1.21 14.03 6.77
CA ALA A 395 -0.78 13.83 8.14
C ALA A 395 -0.96 12.37 8.60
N PHE A 396 -2.09 11.75 8.25
CA PHE A 396 -2.37 10.35 8.52
C PHE A 396 -1.31 9.45 7.88
N ARG A 397 -0.94 9.70 6.62
CA ARG A 397 0.08 8.95 5.88
C ARG A 397 1.43 9.00 6.59
N ILE A 398 1.84 10.16 7.10
CA ILE A 398 3.09 10.29 7.86
C ILE A 398 3.07 9.38 9.11
N PHE A 399 2.01 9.43 9.91
CA PHE A 399 1.90 8.56 11.10
C PHE A 399 1.83 7.08 10.71
N TYR A 400 1.03 6.72 9.70
CA TYR A 400 0.93 5.36 9.19
C TYR A 400 2.31 4.84 8.79
N ASN A 401 3.06 5.63 8.02
CA ASN A 401 4.35 5.22 7.50
C ASN A 401 5.34 5.01 8.65
N ALA A 402 5.37 5.91 9.64
CA ALA A 402 6.23 5.79 10.82
C ALA A 402 5.90 4.51 11.62
N ILE A 403 4.62 4.25 11.85
CA ILE A 403 4.15 3.11 12.66
C ILE A 403 4.40 1.80 11.94
N LYS A 404 3.97 1.67 10.67
CA LYS A 404 4.02 0.42 9.93
C LYS A 404 5.42 0.03 9.48
N SER A 405 6.28 1.01 9.17
CA SER A 405 7.71 0.75 8.93
C SER A 405 8.49 0.40 10.20
N THR A 406 7.90 0.62 11.38
CA THR A 406 8.49 0.21 12.65
C THR A 406 7.96 -1.15 13.09
N ASN A 407 6.65 -1.32 13.12
CA ASN A 407 5.98 -2.53 13.58
C ASN A 407 4.84 -2.94 12.65
N LYS A 408 5.03 -4.05 11.93
CA LYS A 408 4.05 -4.50 10.94
C LYS A 408 2.74 -4.99 11.54
N SER A 409 2.74 -5.36 12.81
CA SER A 409 1.58 -5.91 13.52
C SER A 409 0.64 -4.85 14.09
N CYS A 410 0.99 -3.56 14.01
CA CYS A 410 0.14 -2.47 14.47
C CYS A 410 -0.94 -2.12 13.44
N ASN A 411 -2.10 -1.69 13.95
CA ASN A 411 -3.18 -1.09 13.17
C ASN A 411 -3.18 0.43 13.36
N VAL A 412 -3.62 1.16 12.34
CA VAL A 412 -3.70 2.63 12.35
C VAL A 412 -5.08 3.04 11.84
N TYR A 413 -5.77 3.89 12.59
CA TYR A 413 -7.19 4.18 12.39
C TYR A 413 -7.46 5.67 12.21
N ILE A 414 -8.37 5.97 11.28
CA ILE A 414 -9.06 7.27 11.25
C ILE A 414 -10.11 7.33 12.38
N SER A 415 -10.46 8.52 12.86
CA SER A 415 -11.43 8.71 13.95
C SER A 415 -12.64 9.52 13.50
N LEU A 416 -13.84 8.94 13.60
CA LEU A 416 -15.12 9.58 13.22
C LEU A 416 -16.13 9.55 14.37
N ASP A 417 -17.00 10.55 14.44
CA ASP A 417 -18.13 10.59 15.38
C ASP A 417 -19.41 9.94 14.80
N GLN A 418 -20.49 9.98 15.57
CA GLN A 418 -21.80 9.44 15.20
C GLN A 418 -22.55 10.21 14.09
N GLN A 419 -22.10 11.38 13.64
CA GLN A 419 -22.78 12.23 12.65
C GLN A 419 -22.52 11.71 11.24
N TRP A 420 -23.24 10.65 10.88
CA TRP A 420 -23.02 9.88 9.66
C TRP A 420 -23.39 10.61 8.37
N ASN A 421 -24.61 11.15 8.31
CA ASN A 421 -25.17 11.86 7.16
C ASN A 421 -26.17 12.93 7.64
N ARG A 422 -25.72 13.78 8.58
CA ARG A 422 -26.59 14.67 9.34
C ARG A 422 -26.92 15.95 8.56
N ASP A 423 -26.09 16.33 7.59
CA ASP A 423 -26.22 17.57 6.83
C ASP A 423 -26.49 18.78 7.73
N ASN A 424 -25.66 19.00 8.77
CA ASN A 424 -25.92 20.04 9.76
C ASN A 424 -25.31 21.40 9.33
N PRO A 425 -26.09 22.35 8.76
CA PRO A 425 -25.54 23.62 8.26
C PRO A 425 -25.06 24.55 9.38
N SER A 426 -25.43 24.29 10.64
CA SER A 426 -25.13 25.18 11.77
C SER A 426 -23.70 25.07 12.28
N THR A 427 -23.05 23.92 12.12
CA THR A 427 -21.68 23.70 12.59
C THR A 427 -20.64 23.83 11.49
N GLN A 428 -21.05 23.68 10.22
CA GLN A 428 -20.14 23.54 9.07
C GLN A 428 -19.14 22.39 9.29
N ASP A 429 -19.60 21.34 9.96
CA ASP A 429 -18.89 20.06 10.05
C ASP A 429 -19.18 19.25 8.79
N TYR A 430 -18.36 18.23 8.57
CA TYR A 430 -18.55 17.29 7.49
C TYR A 430 -19.29 16.06 8.00
N ASP A 431 -20.03 15.41 7.12
CA ASP A 431 -20.65 14.13 7.42
C ASP A 431 -19.57 13.03 7.46
N ALA A 432 -19.64 12.16 8.46
CA ALA A 432 -18.63 11.12 8.68
C ALA A 432 -18.55 10.17 7.47
N LYS A 433 -19.68 9.87 6.83
CA LYS A 433 -19.73 9.06 5.61
C LYS A 433 -18.95 9.72 4.46
N ASP A 434 -19.11 11.02 4.28
CA ASP A 434 -18.46 11.76 3.20
C ASP A 434 -16.95 11.87 3.41
N ILE A 435 -16.50 12.10 4.65
CA ILE A 435 -15.08 12.01 5.00
C ILE A 435 -14.54 10.59 4.72
N LEU A 436 -15.27 9.54 5.09
CA LEU A 436 -14.84 8.16 4.87
C LEU A 436 -14.68 7.83 3.37
N ASP A 437 -15.66 8.22 2.55
CA ASP A 437 -15.65 8.04 1.10
C ASP A 437 -14.45 8.77 0.48
N GLU A 438 -14.28 10.05 0.83
CA GLU A 438 -13.24 10.90 0.27
C GLU A 438 -11.83 10.51 0.75
N PHE A 439 -11.68 10.13 2.02
CA PHE A 439 -10.41 9.65 2.57
C PHE A 439 -9.97 8.38 1.85
N ASN A 440 -10.88 7.43 1.65
CA ASN A 440 -10.57 6.21 0.90
C ASN A 440 -10.19 6.50 -0.56
N ARG A 441 -10.91 7.41 -1.23
CA ARG A 441 -10.59 7.83 -2.60
C ARG A 441 -9.17 8.37 -2.70
N GLN A 442 -8.81 9.32 -1.85
CA GLN A 442 -7.48 9.96 -1.86
C GLN A 442 -6.37 8.97 -1.47
N ILE A 443 -6.58 8.15 -0.43
CA ILE A 443 -5.59 7.15 -0.01
C ILE A 443 -5.29 6.15 -1.14
N LYS A 444 -6.32 5.66 -1.84
CA LYS A 444 -6.15 4.74 -2.99
C LYS A 444 -5.46 5.42 -4.17
N GLY A 445 -5.77 6.69 -4.44
CA GLY A 445 -5.16 7.47 -5.51
C GLY A 445 -3.64 7.65 -5.38
N GLU A 446 -3.13 7.63 -4.14
CA GLU A 446 -1.70 7.77 -3.85
C GLU A 446 -1.00 6.48 -3.39
N GLY A 447 -1.60 5.33 -3.66
CA GLY A 447 -1.12 4.03 -3.20
C GLY A 447 -1.85 3.59 -1.93
N ASP A 448 -2.70 2.57 -2.09
CA ASP A 448 -3.52 2.04 -1.00
C ASP A 448 -2.68 1.44 0.14
N ILE A 449 -3.19 1.59 1.36
CA ILE A 449 -2.57 1.13 2.61
C ILE A 449 -3.62 0.53 3.54
N GLY A 450 -3.22 -0.33 4.47
CA GLY A 450 -4.11 -1.05 5.39
C GLY A 450 -4.60 -0.24 6.60
N TRP A 451 -5.24 0.92 6.38
CA TRP A 451 -5.89 1.72 7.44
C TRP A 451 -7.18 1.05 7.97
N GLY A 452 -7.62 1.43 9.18
CA GLY A 452 -8.89 1.00 9.80
C GLY A 452 -9.77 2.16 10.28
N LEU A 453 -10.99 1.86 10.70
CA LEU A 453 -11.98 2.83 11.19
C LEU A 453 -12.15 2.75 12.71
N ALA A 454 -11.94 3.88 13.40
CA ALA A 454 -12.35 4.07 14.78
C ALA A 454 -13.57 5.01 14.80
N ILE A 455 -14.69 4.56 15.38
CA ILE A 455 -15.95 5.32 15.37
C ILE A 455 -16.56 5.45 16.76
N HIS A 456 -17.20 6.59 17.05
CA HIS A 456 -17.88 6.87 18.33
C HIS A 456 -19.41 6.81 18.18
N PRO A 457 -20.07 5.65 18.39
CA PRO A 457 -21.51 5.49 18.15
C PRO A 457 -22.35 5.91 19.36
N TYR A 458 -22.16 7.15 19.83
CA TYR A 458 -22.93 7.69 20.96
C TYR A 458 -24.42 7.88 20.64
N ASN A 459 -25.26 7.80 21.68
CA ASN A 459 -26.69 8.08 21.53
C ASN A 459 -26.96 9.56 21.23
N VAL A 460 -28.15 9.81 20.67
CA VAL A 460 -28.62 11.16 20.32
C VAL A 460 -29.93 11.45 21.05
N PRO A 461 -29.96 12.40 22.01
CA PRO A 461 -28.83 13.21 22.51
C PRO A 461 -27.85 12.39 23.38
N LEU A 462 -26.60 12.85 23.52
CA LEU A 462 -25.55 12.19 24.32
C LEU A 462 -25.97 11.80 25.75
N THR A 463 -26.88 12.58 26.35
CA THR A 463 -27.35 12.40 27.73
C THR A 463 -28.45 11.33 27.88
N THR A 464 -28.80 10.61 26.82
CA THR A 464 -29.79 9.52 26.88
C THR A 464 -29.11 8.14 26.91
N PRO A 465 -29.40 7.27 27.89
CA PRO A 465 -28.94 5.88 27.86
C PRO A 465 -29.90 4.94 27.10
N TYR A 466 -31.06 5.43 26.66
CA TYR A 466 -32.12 4.59 26.07
C TYR A 466 -31.88 4.32 24.57
N ILE A 467 -30.96 3.41 24.25
CA ILE A 467 -30.58 3.05 22.87
C ILE A 467 -31.79 2.54 22.06
N TRP A 468 -32.67 1.78 22.70
CA TRP A 468 -33.83 1.13 22.11
C TRP A 468 -35.02 2.08 21.84
N ASN A 469 -34.93 3.34 22.26
CA ASN A 469 -35.98 4.31 21.95
C ASN A 469 -35.87 4.76 20.50
N SER A 470 -37.01 4.80 19.81
CA SER A 470 -37.07 5.31 18.44
C SER A 470 -36.54 6.74 18.37
N SER A 471 -35.65 7.02 17.42
CA SER A 471 -35.15 8.34 17.12
C SER A 471 -35.34 8.64 15.64
N LYS A 472 -35.82 9.85 15.32
CA LYS A 472 -35.94 10.29 13.92
C LYS A 472 -34.57 10.42 13.21
N TYR A 473 -33.49 10.46 13.98
CA TYR A 473 -32.12 10.59 13.49
C TYR A 473 -31.41 9.25 13.28
N VAL A 474 -31.96 8.17 13.83
CA VAL A 474 -31.32 6.86 13.82
C VAL A 474 -32.19 5.95 12.98
N LYS A 475 -31.76 5.74 11.74
CA LYS A 475 -32.48 4.97 10.72
C LYS A 475 -31.72 3.70 10.40
N ASP A 476 -32.49 2.77 9.85
CA ASP A 476 -32.01 1.48 9.40
C ASP A 476 -31.64 1.50 7.92
N SER A 477 -30.75 2.42 7.55
CA SER A 477 -30.38 2.69 6.16
C SER A 477 -29.03 3.41 6.07
N PRO A 478 -28.29 3.28 4.96
CA PRO A 478 -27.06 4.06 4.71
C PRO A 478 -27.25 5.57 4.85
N ASP A 479 -28.44 6.10 4.53
CA ASP A 479 -28.78 7.53 4.65
C ASP A 479 -29.21 7.95 6.07
N THR A 480 -28.78 7.20 7.09
CA THR A 480 -29.10 7.54 8.48
C THR A 480 -28.38 8.83 8.89
N PRO A 481 -29.08 9.83 9.49
CA PRO A 481 -28.41 11.02 9.97
C PRO A 481 -27.33 10.72 11.02
N MET A 482 -27.61 9.77 11.91
CA MET A 482 -26.75 9.42 13.04
C MET A 482 -26.57 7.91 13.12
N VAL A 483 -25.36 7.48 13.48
CA VAL A 483 -25.05 6.08 13.80
C VAL A 483 -24.86 5.92 15.30
N THR A 484 -25.55 4.94 15.88
CA THR A 484 -25.52 4.60 17.30
C THR A 484 -25.44 3.09 17.42
N MET A 485 -25.36 2.56 18.65
CA MET A 485 -25.46 1.11 18.83
C MET A 485 -26.80 0.51 18.35
N ALA A 486 -27.86 1.31 18.18
CA ALA A 486 -29.13 0.81 17.63
C ALA A 486 -29.05 0.43 16.14
N ASN A 487 -28.15 1.06 15.37
CA ASN A 487 -28.00 0.86 13.92
C ASN A 487 -26.53 0.72 13.49
N ILE A 488 -25.63 0.27 14.38
CA ILE A 488 -24.19 0.21 14.10
C ILE A 488 -23.84 -0.68 12.89
N HIS A 489 -24.68 -1.67 12.59
CA HIS A 489 -24.55 -2.49 11.39
C HIS A 489 -24.53 -1.67 10.09
N VAL A 490 -25.19 -0.50 10.04
CA VAL A 490 -25.12 0.40 8.89
C VAL A 490 -23.67 0.73 8.52
N VAL A 491 -22.81 0.96 9.51
CA VAL A 491 -21.39 1.27 9.29
C VAL A 491 -20.65 0.02 8.79
N THR A 492 -20.86 -1.13 9.44
CA THR A 492 -20.14 -2.35 9.06
C THR A 492 -20.57 -2.90 7.71
N ASP A 493 -21.84 -2.76 7.35
CA ASP A 493 -22.37 -3.14 6.04
C ASP A 493 -21.87 -2.16 4.97
N TYR A 494 -21.73 -0.88 5.31
CA TYR A 494 -21.14 0.11 4.41
C TYR A 494 -19.67 -0.20 4.08
N MET A 495 -18.89 -0.63 5.08
CA MET A 495 -17.48 -1.01 4.94
C MET A 495 -17.25 -2.33 4.19
N GLN A 496 -18.30 -3.09 3.87
CA GLN A 496 -18.22 -4.29 3.04
C GLN A 496 -18.25 -4.00 1.53
N GLN A 497 -18.49 -2.74 1.12
CA GLN A 497 -18.47 -2.38 -0.29
C GLN A 497 -17.06 -2.52 -0.87
N GLU A 498 -16.98 -2.92 -2.15
CA GLU A 498 -15.73 -3.26 -2.85
C GLU A 498 -14.65 -2.19 -2.71
N GLN A 499 -15.01 -0.91 -2.76
CA GLN A 499 -14.04 0.18 -2.65
C GLN A 499 -13.33 0.26 -1.29
N PHE A 500 -13.92 -0.29 -0.22
CA PHE A 500 -13.38 -0.27 1.15
C PHE A 500 -12.67 -1.55 1.56
N LEU A 501 -12.74 -2.61 0.77
CA LEU A 501 -12.05 -3.86 1.09
C LEU A 501 -10.52 -3.68 0.97
N THR A 502 -9.77 -4.52 1.68
CA THR A 502 -8.31 -4.62 1.52
C THR A 502 -7.95 -5.24 0.15
N GLU A 503 -6.67 -5.22 -0.24
CA GLU A 503 -6.19 -5.93 -1.44
C GLU A 503 -6.56 -7.43 -1.43
N ASP A 504 -6.67 -8.03 -0.24
CA ASP A 504 -7.05 -9.44 -0.05
C ASP A 504 -8.58 -9.68 -0.07
N GLY A 505 -9.39 -8.61 -0.23
CA GLY A 505 -10.85 -8.68 -0.24
C GLY A 505 -11.51 -8.72 1.15
N GLU A 506 -10.79 -8.40 2.21
CA GLU A 506 -11.29 -8.42 3.58
C GLU A 506 -11.81 -7.05 4.02
N VAL A 507 -12.79 -7.03 4.93
CA VAL A 507 -13.27 -5.79 5.56
C VAL A 507 -12.16 -5.21 6.42
N ARG A 508 -11.88 -3.92 6.26
CA ARG A 508 -10.91 -3.20 7.10
C ARG A 508 -11.31 -3.25 8.56
N SER A 509 -10.33 -3.24 9.46
CA SER A 509 -10.54 -3.30 10.91
C SER A 509 -11.42 -2.13 11.40
N ILE A 510 -12.39 -2.43 12.27
CA ILE A 510 -13.33 -1.45 12.83
C ILE A 510 -13.34 -1.57 14.35
N ILE A 511 -13.08 -0.47 15.05
CA ILE A 511 -13.19 -0.38 16.52
C ILE A 511 -14.20 0.68 16.93
N LEU A 512 -14.94 0.41 18.01
CA LEU A 512 -15.74 1.43 18.68
C LEU A 512 -14.86 2.05 19.77
N SER A 513 -14.08 3.07 19.39
CA SER A 513 -12.99 3.60 20.22
C SER A 513 -13.46 4.37 21.45
N GLU A 514 -14.70 4.85 21.42
CA GLU A 514 -15.31 5.54 22.54
C GLU A 514 -16.84 5.51 22.46
N LEU A 515 -17.50 5.12 23.55
CA LEU A 515 -18.92 5.36 23.78
C LEU A 515 -19.22 5.21 25.27
N GLY A 516 -20.29 5.84 25.76
CA GLY A 516 -20.69 5.72 27.16
C GLY A 516 -22.15 6.04 27.39
N TYR A 517 -22.67 5.59 28.54
CA TYR A 517 -24.07 5.76 28.91
C TYR A 517 -24.17 6.34 30.31
N THR A 518 -24.93 7.42 30.45
CA THR A 518 -25.06 8.13 31.72
C THR A 518 -25.91 7.36 32.74
N SER A 519 -25.42 7.29 33.97
CA SER A 519 -26.16 6.76 35.13
C SER A 519 -27.19 7.74 35.71
N LEU A 520 -27.27 8.99 35.22
CA LEU A 520 -28.20 10.00 35.74
C LEU A 520 -29.68 9.66 35.48
N LYS A 521 -29.98 8.67 34.65
CA LYS A 521 -31.34 8.12 34.44
C LYS A 521 -31.59 6.81 35.20
N GLY A 522 -30.65 6.39 36.05
CA GLY A 522 -30.68 5.16 36.82
C GLY A 522 -29.53 4.23 36.46
N GLU A 523 -28.88 3.64 37.47
CA GLU A 523 -27.73 2.76 37.26
C GLU A 523 -28.11 1.43 36.58
N GLU A 524 -29.32 0.92 36.81
CA GLU A 524 -29.84 -0.26 36.09
C GLU A 524 -30.06 0.05 34.60
N VAL A 525 -30.49 1.27 34.26
CA VAL A 525 -30.66 1.71 32.87
C VAL A 525 -29.31 1.87 32.18
N GLN A 526 -28.33 2.47 32.85
CA GLN A 526 -26.94 2.52 32.36
C GLN A 526 -26.43 1.10 32.09
N ALA A 527 -26.61 0.18 33.03
CA ALA A 527 -26.14 -1.18 32.89
C ALA A 527 -26.85 -1.94 31.77
N ALA A 528 -28.15 -1.71 31.56
CA ALA A 528 -28.89 -2.25 30.43
C ALA A 528 -28.37 -1.73 29.08
N ALA A 529 -28.02 -0.45 29.00
CA ALA A 529 -27.42 0.15 27.80
C ALA A 529 -26.02 -0.43 27.50
N ILE A 530 -25.19 -0.63 28.52
CA ILE A 530 -23.88 -1.29 28.38
C ILE A 530 -24.06 -2.73 27.87
N ALA A 531 -24.98 -3.50 28.45
CA ALA A 531 -25.26 -4.86 28.00
C ALA A 531 -25.78 -4.90 26.55
N TYR A 532 -26.69 -4.00 26.19
CA TYR A 532 -27.18 -3.85 24.81
C TYR A 532 -26.02 -3.61 23.83
N ALA A 533 -25.18 -2.61 24.13
CA ALA A 533 -24.08 -2.22 23.26
C ALA A 533 -23.06 -3.35 23.10
N TYR A 534 -22.69 -4.00 24.21
CA TYR A 534 -21.76 -5.11 24.18
C TYR A 534 -22.31 -6.29 23.38
N LYS A 535 -23.57 -6.69 23.58
CA LYS A 535 -24.18 -7.79 22.83
C LYS A 535 -24.34 -7.49 21.34
N SER A 536 -24.60 -6.24 20.99
CA SER A 536 -24.63 -5.79 19.59
C SER A 536 -23.23 -5.89 18.95
N ALA A 537 -22.19 -5.43 19.63
CA ALA A 537 -20.81 -5.51 19.15
C ALA A 537 -20.27 -6.96 19.12
N GLU A 538 -20.62 -7.78 20.11
CA GLU A 538 -20.24 -9.19 20.20
C GLU A 538 -20.78 -9.99 19.00
N ALA A 539 -22.03 -9.73 18.58
CA ALA A 539 -22.66 -10.41 17.47
C ALA A 539 -22.20 -9.94 16.08
N ASN A 540 -21.67 -8.73 15.95
CA ASN A 540 -21.22 -8.19 14.67
C ASN A 540 -19.79 -8.65 14.35
N PRO A 541 -19.54 -9.45 13.30
CA PRO A 541 -18.22 -10.04 13.04
C PRO A 541 -17.15 -9.02 12.63
N HIS A 542 -17.54 -7.82 12.17
CA HIS A 542 -16.62 -6.79 11.66
C HIS A 542 -16.17 -5.80 12.73
N ILE A 543 -16.76 -5.82 13.93
CA ILE A 543 -16.30 -5.00 15.06
C ILE A 543 -15.23 -5.77 15.84
N ASP A 544 -14.04 -5.21 15.96
CA ASP A 544 -12.93 -5.85 16.66
C ASP A 544 -12.96 -5.59 18.17
N SER A 545 -13.36 -4.38 18.60
CA SER A 545 -13.44 -4.03 20.02
C SER A 545 -14.46 -2.92 20.29
N ILE A 546 -14.93 -2.85 21.54
CA ILE A 546 -15.81 -1.80 22.05
C ILE A 546 -15.24 -1.21 23.34
N LEU A 547 -14.95 0.10 23.34
CA LEU A 547 -14.27 0.79 24.44
C LEU A 547 -15.21 1.73 25.17
N PHE A 548 -15.65 1.31 26.36
CA PHE A 548 -16.58 2.07 27.16
C PHE A 548 -15.86 3.23 27.88
N SER A 549 -16.39 4.44 27.70
CA SER A 549 -16.10 5.61 28.53
C SER A 549 -16.97 5.51 29.78
N ARG A 550 -16.45 5.24 30.98
CA ARG A 550 -15.03 5.06 31.37
C ARG A 550 -14.92 4.25 32.67
N GLN A 551 -13.70 3.93 33.13
CA GLN A 551 -13.52 3.18 34.38
C GLN A 551 -14.06 3.92 35.62
N THR A 552 -13.75 5.21 35.74
CA THR A 552 -14.16 6.08 36.86
C THR A 552 -14.76 7.35 36.29
N ASP A 553 -15.92 7.77 36.82
CA ASP A 553 -16.56 9.05 36.46
C ASP A 553 -15.56 10.22 36.44
N ALA A 554 -15.73 11.15 35.50
CA ALA A 554 -15.05 12.44 35.50
C ALA A 554 -16.01 13.57 35.87
N ALA A 555 -15.54 14.53 36.66
CA ALA A 555 -16.36 15.64 37.15
C ALA A 555 -16.87 16.52 36.00
N GLU A 556 -16.02 16.76 35.00
CA GLU A 556 -16.29 17.58 33.83
C GLU A 556 -17.35 16.93 32.92
N GLU A 557 -17.37 15.60 32.82
CA GLU A 557 -18.39 14.83 32.09
C GLU A 557 -19.72 14.82 32.85
N ILE A 558 -19.69 14.60 34.18
CA ILE A 558 -20.89 14.68 35.03
C ILE A 558 -21.57 16.05 34.90
N ALA A 559 -20.79 17.13 34.88
CA ALA A 559 -21.31 18.50 34.72
C ALA A 559 -22.06 18.69 33.39
N GLN A 560 -21.75 17.87 32.38
CA GLN A 560 -22.42 17.84 31.07
C GLN A 560 -23.58 16.82 31.00
N GLY A 561 -23.89 16.14 32.12
CA GLY A 561 -24.91 15.11 32.19
C GLY A 561 -24.40 13.70 31.86
N LEU A 562 -23.09 13.49 31.78
CA LEU A 562 -22.43 12.26 31.34
C LEU A 562 -21.75 11.54 32.52
N ALA A 563 -22.55 11.04 33.47
CA ALA A 563 -22.03 10.21 34.57
C ALA A 563 -21.82 8.75 34.11
N MET A 564 -20.82 8.52 33.25
CA MET A 564 -20.67 7.27 32.48
C MET A 564 -19.79 6.19 33.13
N GLY A 565 -19.09 6.51 34.22
CA GLY A 565 -18.16 5.63 34.89
C GLY A 565 -18.78 4.33 35.39
N LEU A 566 -18.01 3.22 35.37
CA LEU A 566 -18.33 1.99 36.12
C LEU A 566 -18.17 2.20 37.62
N ASN A 567 -17.25 3.09 38.00
CA ASN A 567 -17.07 3.59 39.36
C ASN A 567 -17.52 5.05 39.45
N ARG A 568 -17.95 5.45 40.65
CA ARG A 568 -18.10 6.86 41.03
C ARG A 568 -16.72 7.46 41.30
N MET A 569 -16.64 8.80 41.36
CA MET A 569 -15.39 9.53 41.64
C MET A 569 -14.74 9.16 42.98
N ASP A 570 -15.52 8.70 43.96
CA ASP A 570 -15.00 8.21 45.26
C ASP A 570 -14.43 6.78 45.19
N GLY A 571 -14.45 6.16 44.00
CA GLY A 571 -14.00 4.81 43.75
C GLY A 571 -15.03 3.72 44.04
N SER A 572 -16.21 4.06 44.56
CA SER A 572 -17.28 3.09 44.79
C SER A 572 -17.88 2.57 43.48
N HIS A 573 -18.20 1.28 43.44
CA HIS A 573 -18.72 0.63 42.24
C HIS A 573 -20.19 1.02 42.01
N LYS A 574 -20.57 1.27 40.76
CA LYS A 574 -21.98 1.38 40.34
C LYS A 574 -22.55 0.00 40.02
N TYR A 575 -23.87 -0.09 39.87
CA TYR A 575 -24.53 -1.32 39.43
C TYR A 575 -23.92 -1.89 38.13
N ALA A 576 -23.59 -1.01 37.18
CA ALA A 576 -22.93 -1.34 35.92
C ALA A 576 -21.61 -2.09 36.07
N TYR A 577 -20.87 -1.92 37.17
CA TYR A 577 -19.60 -2.63 37.42
C TYR A 577 -19.80 -4.15 37.38
N ASN A 578 -20.78 -4.66 38.12
CA ASN A 578 -21.04 -6.11 38.19
C ASN A 578 -21.61 -6.65 36.88
N VAL A 579 -22.37 -5.85 36.16
CA VAL A 579 -22.88 -6.20 34.83
C VAL A 579 -21.72 -6.32 33.84
N TYR A 580 -20.88 -5.29 33.73
CA TYR A 580 -19.71 -5.26 32.86
C TYR A 580 -18.74 -6.43 33.12
N LYS A 581 -18.50 -6.69 34.41
CA LYS A 581 -17.65 -7.80 34.85
C LYS A 581 -18.09 -9.16 34.29
N ASN A 582 -19.40 -9.42 34.27
CA ASN A 582 -19.92 -10.76 34.03
C ASN A 582 -20.58 -10.94 32.65
N MET A 583 -20.90 -9.88 31.89
CA MET A 583 -21.75 -9.92 30.69
C MET A 583 -21.27 -10.81 29.54
N ASP A 584 -19.98 -11.16 29.52
CA ASP A 584 -19.30 -11.99 28.52
C ASP A 584 -18.79 -13.32 29.09
N THR A 585 -19.26 -13.69 30.28
CA THR A 585 -18.92 -14.97 30.95
C THR A 585 -20.05 -16.00 30.80
N ASP A 586 -19.78 -17.26 31.14
CA ASP A 586 -20.78 -18.33 31.18
C ASP A 586 -21.97 -18.03 32.12
N GLN A 587 -21.77 -17.15 33.12
CA GLN A 587 -22.83 -16.71 34.02
C GLN A 587 -23.50 -15.41 33.57
N GLY A 588 -23.12 -14.86 32.41
CA GLY A 588 -23.50 -13.52 31.98
C GLY A 588 -24.99 -13.27 31.96
N GLU A 589 -25.80 -14.24 31.50
CA GLU A 589 -27.26 -14.10 31.45
C GLU A 589 -27.89 -13.86 32.84
N ASN A 590 -27.30 -14.37 33.93
CA ASN A 590 -27.78 -14.09 35.28
C ASN A 590 -27.60 -12.62 35.68
N TYR A 591 -26.63 -11.93 35.07
CA TYR A 591 -26.29 -10.54 35.35
C TYR A 591 -26.89 -9.57 34.34
N ILE A 592 -27.21 -10.00 33.13
CA ILE A 592 -27.78 -9.14 32.09
C ILE A 592 -29.25 -9.43 31.78
N GLY A 593 -29.82 -10.53 32.26
CA GLY A 593 -31.20 -10.92 31.94
C GLY A 593 -32.26 -9.88 32.35
N PHE A 594 -32.01 -9.12 33.43
CA PHE A 594 -32.87 -8.00 33.85
C PHE A 594 -32.99 -6.92 32.76
N ALA A 595 -31.93 -6.71 31.98
CA ALA A 595 -31.85 -5.65 30.98
C ALA A 595 -32.85 -5.89 29.84
N LYS A 596 -33.16 -7.15 29.51
CA LYS A 596 -34.15 -7.50 28.48
C LYS A 596 -35.51 -6.82 28.73
N ASN A 597 -35.97 -6.82 29.99
CA ASN A 597 -37.21 -6.16 30.38
C ASN A 597 -37.13 -4.63 30.25
N ILE A 598 -35.99 -4.02 30.57
CA ILE A 598 -35.76 -2.57 30.45
C ILE A 598 -35.72 -2.15 28.96
N ILE A 599 -35.06 -2.96 28.13
CA ILE A 599 -34.89 -2.74 26.70
C ILE A 599 -36.20 -3.02 25.94
N GLY A 600 -37.02 -3.94 26.44
CA GLY A 600 -38.26 -4.39 25.78
C GLY A 600 -38.04 -5.51 24.76
N ILE A 601 -37.02 -6.35 24.97
CA ILE A 601 -36.72 -7.52 24.13
C ILE A 601 -36.95 -8.82 24.91
N SER A 602 -37.24 -9.91 24.21
CA SER A 602 -37.29 -11.25 24.83
C SER A 602 -36.00 -12.03 24.67
N ASP A 603 -35.18 -11.68 23.66
CA ASP A 603 -33.96 -12.38 23.32
C ASP A 603 -32.92 -11.42 22.71
N TRP A 604 -31.63 -11.69 22.95
CA TRP A 604 -30.53 -10.84 22.45
C TRP A 604 -30.39 -10.89 20.92
N SER A 605 -30.88 -11.94 20.26
CA SER A 605 -30.95 -12.00 18.79
C SER A 605 -31.82 -10.92 18.16
N GLN A 606 -32.69 -10.25 18.93
CA GLN A 606 -33.50 -9.14 18.41
C GLN A 606 -32.69 -7.86 18.15
N ILE A 607 -31.51 -7.74 18.77
CA ILE A 607 -30.60 -6.60 18.60
C ILE A 607 -29.34 -6.97 17.82
N ALA A 608 -29.03 -8.27 17.75
CA ALA A 608 -28.05 -8.82 16.83
C ALA A 608 -28.70 -8.99 15.46
N LYS A 609 -28.53 -8.03 14.57
CA LYS A 609 -28.92 -8.25 13.17
C LYS A 609 -28.00 -9.28 12.54
N ASN A 610 -28.59 -10.20 11.78
CA ASN A 610 -27.83 -11.20 11.03
C ASN A 610 -27.00 -10.48 9.96
N HIS A 611 -25.68 -10.56 10.10
CA HIS A 611 -24.69 -10.14 9.11
C HIS A 611 -24.43 -11.26 8.11
#